data_AF-A0AAD8Y1F0-F1
#
_entry.id   AF-A0AAD8Y1F0-F1
#
_cell.length_a   1.000
_cell.length_b   1.000
_cell.length_c   1.000
_cell.angle_alpha   90.00
_cell.angle_beta   90.00
_cell.angle_gamma   90.00
#
_symmetry.space_group_name_H-M   'P 1'
#
loop_
_entity.id
_entity.type
_entity.pdbx_description
1 polymer ?
#
loop_
_entity_poly.entity_id
_entity_poly.type
_entity_poly.pdbx_seq_one_letter_code
_entity_poly.pdbx_strand_id
1 'polypeptide(L)'
;MATSLTGLVGATLMVAATTADDAIWLVPYTSPSLPLFTRLIHGALFVATLEVLVCICVAVASGLQWAVSDGKNEEILLGSIGAGFCWIIAAALYIKKWLKRRRRAAAKSEFEQQTTHQTDNYGSVDTAEDGLLQDAEQSLSCEAETDDKDDDRIQLSPWAVVSFTFLGALDEISYFPSLVLGGLFTPLDLCLGTFFAACIVMIVVTLFLSRCKPLLDWLDDIPLYNIVGTFAIVLTAGVVWDVVADKDD
;
A
#
# COMPACT_ATOMS: atom_id res chain seq x y z
N MET A 1 16.16 -27.91 16.03
CA MET A 1 17.42 -27.55 15.33
C MET A 1 17.93 -26.28 15.96
N ALA A 2 19.21 -26.23 16.35
CA ALA A 2 19.80 -24.99 16.83
C ALA A 2 19.90 -24.00 15.65
N THR A 3 19.61 -22.73 15.89
CA THR A 3 19.81 -21.68 14.90
C THR A 3 21.29 -21.56 14.58
N SER A 4 21.62 -21.62 13.29
CA SER A 4 22.99 -21.39 12.84
C SER A 4 23.20 -19.88 12.75
N LEU A 5 24.27 -19.35 13.35
CA LEU A 5 24.60 -17.93 13.24
C LEU A 5 24.65 -17.48 11.78
N THR A 6 25.16 -18.33 10.87
CA THR A 6 25.20 -18.06 9.44
C THR A 6 23.79 -17.97 8.83
N GLY A 7 22.87 -18.86 9.25
CA GLY A 7 21.48 -18.84 8.80
C GLY A 7 20.76 -17.58 9.26
N LEU A 8 20.94 -17.19 10.52
CA LEU A 8 20.39 -15.96 11.07
C LEU A 8 20.91 -14.71 10.33
N VAL A 9 22.23 -14.59 10.14
CA VAL A 9 22.83 -13.46 9.41
C VAL A 9 22.35 -13.42 7.96
N GLY A 10 22.28 -14.56 7.29
CA GLY A 10 21.77 -14.67 5.93
C GLY A 10 20.31 -14.23 5.82
N ALA A 11 19.46 -14.70 6.73
CA ALA A 11 18.05 -14.30 6.80
C ALA A 11 17.90 -12.80 7.08
N THR A 12 18.66 -12.25 8.05
CA THR A 12 18.65 -10.81 8.34
C THR A 12 19.06 -9.98 7.13
N LEU A 13 20.14 -10.34 6.44
CA LEU A 13 20.61 -9.56 5.28
C LEU A 13 19.64 -9.66 4.10
N MET A 14 19.07 -10.83 3.86
CA MET A 14 18.08 -11.04 2.81
C MET A 14 16.83 -10.19 3.09
N VAL A 15 16.23 -10.34 4.28
CA VAL A 15 15.03 -9.59 4.64
C VAL A 15 15.32 -8.10 4.72
N ALA A 16 16.49 -7.68 5.21
CA ALA A 16 16.86 -6.26 5.21
C ALA A 16 16.98 -5.70 3.78
N ALA A 17 17.40 -6.51 2.81
CA ALA A 17 17.50 -6.07 1.42
C ALA A 17 16.13 -5.93 0.76
N THR A 18 15.17 -6.83 1.03
CA THR A 18 13.80 -6.75 0.49
C THR A 18 12.92 -5.76 1.24
N THR A 19 13.13 -5.59 2.54
CA THR A 19 12.39 -4.58 3.33
C THR A 19 12.95 -3.18 3.17
N ALA A 20 14.09 -3.00 2.49
CA ALA A 20 14.73 -1.69 2.32
C ALA A 20 13.91 -0.76 1.43
N ASP A 21 13.30 -1.24 0.35
CA ASP A 21 12.38 -0.45 -0.46
C ASP A 21 11.04 -0.26 0.24
N ASP A 22 10.59 -1.23 1.05
CA ASP A 22 9.41 -1.04 1.90
C ASP A 22 9.56 0.04 2.95
N ALA A 23 10.78 0.23 3.43
CA ALA A 23 11.17 1.29 4.34
C ALA A 23 10.84 2.68 3.80
N ILE A 24 10.69 2.82 2.49
CA ILE A 24 10.34 4.08 1.85
C ILE A 24 8.92 4.53 2.19
N TRP A 25 8.03 3.57 2.43
CA TRP A 25 6.65 3.83 2.89
C TRP A 25 6.60 4.43 4.29
N LEU A 26 7.63 4.21 5.10
CA LEU A 26 7.74 4.78 6.44
C LEU A 26 8.20 6.23 6.45
N VAL A 27 8.73 6.75 5.35
CA VAL A 27 9.42 8.03 5.42
C VAL A 27 8.49 9.20 5.76
N PRO A 28 7.25 9.30 5.23
CA PRO A 28 6.29 10.30 5.70
C PRO A 28 6.02 10.23 7.22
N TYR A 29 6.09 9.03 7.79
CA TYR A 29 5.84 8.74 9.21
C TYR A 29 7.05 8.98 10.13
N THR A 30 8.23 9.19 9.56
CA THR A 30 9.47 9.41 10.31
C THR A 30 9.96 10.86 10.23
N SER A 31 9.14 11.77 9.69
CA SER A 31 9.44 13.20 9.58
C SER A 31 9.97 13.78 10.91
N PRO A 32 11.05 14.58 10.87
CA PRO A 32 11.63 15.19 12.06
C PRO A 32 10.70 16.22 12.73
N SER A 33 9.62 16.65 12.07
CA SER A 33 8.62 17.55 12.66
C SER A 33 7.73 16.87 13.70
N LEU A 34 7.70 15.53 13.74
CA LEU A 34 6.89 14.76 14.69
C LEU A 34 7.65 14.51 16.00
N PRO A 35 6.95 14.50 17.16
CA PRO A 35 7.55 14.15 18.43
C PRO A 35 8.13 12.73 18.40
N LEU A 36 9.27 12.54 19.09
CA LEU A 36 10.05 11.30 19.05
C LEU A 36 9.23 10.07 19.46
N PHE A 37 8.31 10.22 20.42
CA PHE A 37 7.44 9.13 20.87
C PHE A 37 6.50 8.62 19.76
N THR A 38 5.93 9.53 18.95
CA THR A 38 5.08 9.16 17.81
C THR A 38 5.88 8.41 16.74
N ARG A 39 7.12 8.86 16.47
CA ARG A 39 8.03 8.18 15.54
C ARG A 39 8.36 6.76 16.02
N LEU A 40 8.60 6.59 17.33
CA LEU A 40 8.85 5.28 17.92
C LEU A 40 7.62 4.37 17.85
N ILE A 41 6.41 4.90 18.08
CA ILE A 41 5.17 4.10 17.95
C ILE A 41 4.99 3.62 16.50
N HIS A 42 5.17 4.51 15.51
CA HIS A 42 5.06 4.11 14.11
C HIS A 42 6.12 3.08 13.70
N GLY A 43 7.36 3.25 14.15
CA GLY A 43 8.42 2.25 13.96
C GLY A 43 8.10 0.91 14.63
N ALA A 44 7.60 0.93 15.86
CA ALA A 44 7.19 -0.29 16.57
C ALA A 44 6.03 -1.00 15.88
N LEU A 45 5.04 -0.25 15.35
CA LEU A 45 3.94 -0.81 14.56
C LEU A 45 4.42 -1.44 13.26
N PHE A 46 5.40 -0.83 12.58
CA PHE A 46 6.03 -1.42 11.40
C PHE A 46 6.70 -2.75 11.73
N VAL A 47 7.58 -2.78 12.73
CA VAL A 47 8.27 -4.00 13.18
C VAL A 47 7.26 -5.09 13.56
N ALA A 48 6.23 -4.72 14.34
CA ALA A 48 5.19 -5.67 14.75
C ALA A 48 4.38 -6.20 13.56
N THR A 49 4.11 -5.36 12.55
CA THR A 49 3.37 -5.77 11.35
C THR A 49 4.19 -6.76 10.52
N LEU A 50 5.47 -6.48 10.27
CA LEU A 50 6.38 -7.40 9.58
C LEU A 50 6.50 -8.73 10.33
N GLU A 51 6.65 -8.70 11.65
CA GLU A 51 6.78 -9.92 12.45
C GLU A 51 5.52 -10.79 12.38
N VAL A 52 4.34 -10.18 12.51
CA VAL A 52 3.06 -10.90 12.34
C VAL A 52 2.95 -11.50 10.96
N LEU A 53 3.37 -10.78 9.92
CA LEU A 53 3.36 -11.25 8.54
C LEU A 53 4.24 -12.48 8.36
N VAL A 54 5.47 -12.45 8.86
CA VAL A 54 6.39 -13.59 8.82
C VAL A 54 5.81 -14.78 9.56
N CYS A 55 5.19 -14.55 10.72
CA CYS A 55 4.53 -15.62 11.48
C CYS A 55 3.39 -16.26 10.68
N ILE A 56 2.60 -15.46 9.97
CA ILE A 56 1.57 -15.96 9.05
C ILE A 56 2.20 -16.77 7.92
N CYS A 57 3.27 -16.27 7.29
CA CYS A 57 3.97 -16.96 6.21
C CYS A 57 4.55 -18.31 6.67
N VAL A 58 5.18 -18.34 7.84
CA VAL A 58 5.68 -19.55 8.49
C VAL A 58 4.55 -20.52 8.79
N ALA A 59 3.42 -20.04 9.30
CA ALA A 59 2.26 -20.88 9.59
C ALA A 59 1.66 -21.48 8.32
N VAL A 60 1.56 -20.69 7.24
CA VAL A 60 1.13 -21.15 5.91
C VAL A 60 2.11 -22.18 5.36
N ALA A 61 3.41 -21.91 5.38
CA ALA A 61 4.44 -22.84 4.94
C ALA A 61 4.41 -24.17 5.72
N SER A 62 4.23 -24.10 7.03
CA SER A 62 4.12 -25.28 7.89
C SER A 62 2.84 -26.08 7.59
N GLY A 63 1.72 -25.38 7.38
CA GLY A 63 0.46 -26.00 6.98
C GLY A 63 0.55 -26.66 5.60
N LEU A 64 1.27 -26.06 4.67
CA LEU A 64 1.57 -26.61 3.36
C LEU A 64 2.46 -27.85 3.49
N GLN A 65 3.58 -27.79 4.22
CA GLN A 65 4.42 -28.96 4.49
C GLN A 65 3.63 -30.13 5.07
N TRP A 66 2.71 -29.83 6.01
CA TRP A 66 1.84 -30.84 6.59
C TRP A 66 0.86 -31.42 5.58
N ALA A 67 0.20 -30.59 4.77
CA ALA A 67 -0.74 -31.04 3.73
C ALA A 67 -0.05 -31.80 2.59
N VAL A 68 1.18 -31.41 2.26
CA VAL A 68 2.03 -32.01 1.23
C VAL A 68 2.54 -33.39 1.63
N SER A 69 2.76 -33.63 2.92
CA SER A 69 3.07 -34.96 3.44
C SER A 69 2.01 -36.02 3.10
N ASP A 70 0.84 -35.61 2.60
CA ASP A 70 -0.26 -36.46 2.14
C ASP A 70 -0.22 -36.78 0.62
N GLY A 71 0.83 -36.36 -0.11
CA GLY A 71 1.16 -36.84 -1.46
C GLY A 71 0.43 -36.20 -2.64
N LYS A 72 0.00 -34.93 -2.56
CA LYS A 72 -0.65 -34.19 -3.66
C LYS A 72 0.28 -33.14 -4.28
N ASN A 73 0.16 -32.94 -5.60
CA ASN A 73 0.95 -32.03 -6.44
C ASN A 73 1.19 -30.64 -5.80
N GLU A 74 2.41 -30.44 -5.30
CA GLU A 74 2.80 -29.31 -4.45
C GLU A 74 2.86 -27.97 -5.21
N GLU A 75 3.37 -28.02 -6.44
CA GLU A 75 3.68 -26.86 -7.25
C GLU A 75 2.40 -26.13 -7.72
N ILE A 76 1.40 -26.91 -8.14
CA ILE A 76 0.09 -26.39 -8.55
C ILE A 76 -0.65 -25.79 -7.35
N LEU A 77 -0.56 -26.42 -6.17
CA LEU A 77 -1.25 -25.95 -4.98
C LEU A 77 -0.66 -24.62 -4.50
N LEU A 78 0.68 -24.51 -4.45
CA LEU A 78 1.38 -23.29 -4.05
C LEU A 78 1.11 -22.14 -5.04
N GLY A 79 1.21 -22.40 -6.34
CA GLY A 79 0.91 -21.41 -7.38
C GLY A 79 -0.54 -20.91 -7.33
N SER A 80 -1.49 -21.82 -7.07
CA SER A 80 -2.92 -21.47 -6.97
C SER A 80 -3.24 -20.59 -5.75
N ILE A 81 -2.57 -20.81 -4.62
CA ILE A 81 -2.76 -20.01 -3.41
C ILE A 81 -2.20 -18.60 -3.63
N GLY A 82 -0.98 -18.49 -4.18
CA GLY A 82 -0.37 -17.20 -4.50
C GLY A 82 -1.22 -16.39 -5.47
N ALA A 83 -1.71 -17.02 -6.55
CA ALA A 83 -2.62 -16.40 -7.50
C ALA A 83 -3.93 -15.97 -6.83
N GLY A 84 -4.51 -16.81 -5.97
CA GLY A 84 -5.72 -16.50 -5.21
C GLY A 84 -5.56 -15.25 -4.34
N PHE A 85 -4.47 -15.15 -3.58
CA PHE A 85 -4.18 -13.97 -2.77
C PHE A 85 -4.01 -12.72 -3.62
N CYS A 86 -3.28 -12.80 -4.73
CA CYS A 86 -3.09 -11.68 -5.64
C CYS A 86 -4.42 -11.16 -6.20
N TRP A 87 -5.32 -12.05 -6.62
CA TRP A 87 -6.67 -11.69 -7.09
C TRP A 87 -7.54 -11.09 -6.00
N ILE A 88 -7.48 -11.60 -4.78
CA ILE A 88 -8.22 -11.04 -3.63
C ILE A 88 -7.76 -9.61 -3.35
N ILE A 89 -6.45 -9.35 -3.35
CA ILE A 89 -5.88 -8.02 -3.12
C ILE A 89 -6.26 -7.07 -4.25
N ALA A 90 -6.14 -7.50 -5.51
CA ALA A 90 -6.54 -6.72 -6.67
C ALA A 90 -8.04 -6.37 -6.63
N ALA A 91 -8.89 -7.34 -6.28
CA ALA A 91 -10.33 -7.13 -6.11
C ALA A 91 -10.63 -6.14 -4.98
N ALA A 92 -9.93 -6.24 -3.84
CA ALA A 92 -10.09 -5.32 -2.71
C ALA A 92 -9.73 -3.88 -3.09
N LEU A 93 -8.60 -3.68 -3.79
CA LEU A 93 -8.18 -2.36 -4.29
C LEU A 93 -9.16 -1.81 -5.34
N TYR A 94 -9.66 -2.67 -6.22
CA TYR A 94 -10.66 -2.32 -7.21
C TYR A 94 -11.99 -1.88 -6.56
N ILE A 95 -12.51 -2.66 -5.60
CA ILE A 95 -13.71 -2.34 -4.83
C ILE A 95 -13.53 -1.02 -4.09
N LYS A 96 -12.38 -0.80 -3.44
CA LYS A 96 -12.08 0.47 -2.75
C LYS A 96 -12.13 1.66 -3.71
N LYS A 97 -11.55 1.54 -4.91
CA LYS A 97 -11.59 2.58 -5.94
C LYS A 97 -13.01 2.80 -6.47
N TRP A 98 -13.77 1.73 -6.69
CA TRP A 98 -15.15 1.78 -7.13
C TRP A 98 -16.05 2.48 -6.09
N LEU A 99 -15.90 2.15 -4.81
CA LEU A 99 -16.61 2.83 -3.71
C LEU A 99 -16.24 4.31 -3.62
N LYS A 100 -14.96 4.68 -3.79
CA LYS A 100 -14.53 6.09 -3.82
C LYS A 100 -15.16 6.84 -4.99
N ARG A 101 -15.22 6.25 -6.19
CA ARG A 101 -15.94 6.83 -7.34
C ARG A 101 -17.43 7.01 -7.05
N ARG A 102 -18.06 6.03 -6.42
CA ARG A 102 -19.49 6.09 -6.09
C ARG A 102 -19.82 7.20 -5.09
N ARG A 103 -18.96 7.43 -4.08
CA ARG A 103 -19.09 8.57 -3.16
C ARG A 103 -19.00 9.92 -3.87
N ARG A 104 -18.09 10.06 -4.84
CA ARG A 104 -17.96 11.29 -5.64
C ARG A 104 -19.18 11.54 -6.55
N ALA A 105 -19.78 10.48 -7.10
CA ALA A 105 -21.00 10.60 -7.91
C ALA A 105 -22.21 11.02 -7.06
N ALA A 106 -22.36 10.47 -5.85
CA ALA A 106 -23.43 10.86 -4.93
C ALA A 106 -23.30 12.32 -4.46
N ALA A 107 -22.09 12.79 -4.19
CA ALA A 107 -21.86 14.19 -3.82
C ALA A 107 -22.22 15.17 -4.96
N LYS A 108 -21.98 14.80 -6.23
CA LYS A 108 -22.38 15.62 -7.38
C LYS A 108 -23.90 15.71 -7.55
N SER A 109 -24.64 14.62 -7.31
CA SER A 109 -26.11 14.65 -7.42
C SER A 109 -26.77 15.53 -6.35
N GLU A 110 -26.22 15.61 -5.14
CA GLU A 110 -26.74 16.52 -4.10
C GLU A 110 -26.52 17.99 -4.48
N PHE A 111 -25.38 18.32 -5.09
CA PHE A 111 -25.05 19.68 -5.53
C PHE A 111 -25.93 20.15 -6.71
N GLU A 112 -26.20 19.28 -7.69
CA GLU A 112 -27.13 19.58 -8.81
C GLU A 112 -28.57 19.78 -8.32
N GLN A 113 -28.99 19.04 -7.29
CA GLN A 113 -30.35 19.18 -6.75
C GLN A 113 -30.54 20.51 -5.98
N GLN A 114 -29.50 21.01 -5.30
CA GLN A 114 -29.53 22.33 -4.66
C GLN A 114 -29.55 23.48 -5.68
N THR A 115 -28.76 23.39 -6.76
CA THR A 115 -28.74 24.43 -7.80
C THR A 115 -30.07 24.49 -8.56
N THR A 116 -30.70 23.35 -8.84
CA THR A 116 -31.98 23.33 -9.57
C THR A 116 -33.11 23.99 -8.75
N HIS A 117 -33.16 23.78 -7.42
CA HIS A 117 -34.17 24.40 -6.56
C HIS A 117 -34.02 25.92 -6.39
N GLN A 118 -32.83 26.49 -6.61
CA GLN A 118 -32.61 27.92 -6.50
C GLN A 118 -33.02 28.69 -7.77
N THR A 119 -32.99 28.04 -8.94
CA THR A 119 -33.42 28.64 -10.22
C THR A 119 -34.93 28.79 -10.36
N ASP A 120 -35.74 27.95 -9.73
CA ASP A 120 -37.21 28.00 -9.88
C ASP A 120 -37.88 29.13 -9.08
N ASN A 121 -37.13 29.84 -8.21
CA ASN A 121 -37.67 30.95 -7.41
C ASN A 121 -37.24 32.34 -7.91
N TYR A 122 -36.57 32.43 -9.07
CA TYR A 122 -36.11 33.68 -9.68
C TYR A 122 -36.83 33.96 -11.00
N GLY A 123 -38.17 33.98 -10.96
CA GLY A 123 -38.97 34.08 -12.18
C GLY A 123 -40.41 34.51 -11.96
N SER A 124 -40.61 35.75 -11.48
CA SER A 124 -41.73 36.60 -11.89
C SER A 124 -41.56 38.01 -11.32
N VAL A 125 -40.55 38.75 -11.79
CA VAL A 125 -40.53 40.20 -11.63
C VAL A 125 -40.91 40.80 -12.99
N ASP A 126 -42.18 41.18 -13.11
CA ASP A 126 -42.70 41.94 -14.25
C ASP A 126 -41.85 43.20 -14.43
N THR A 127 -41.08 43.22 -15.52
CA THR A 127 -40.18 44.34 -15.83
C THR A 127 -40.90 45.31 -16.75
N ALA A 128 -41.27 46.46 -16.19
CA ALA A 128 -41.39 47.69 -16.94
C ALA A 128 -40.73 48.77 -16.09
N GLU A 129 -39.48 49.10 -16.39
CA GLU A 129 -39.03 50.49 -16.59
C GLU A 129 -37.51 50.55 -16.83
N ASP A 130 -37.18 51.47 -17.74
CA ASP A 130 -35.86 51.84 -18.23
C ASP A 130 -34.88 52.25 -17.13
N GLY A 131 -33.59 52.00 -17.40
CA GLY A 131 -32.57 52.99 -17.08
C GLY A 131 -31.35 52.48 -16.34
N LEU A 132 -30.24 52.41 -17.10
CA LEU A 132 -28.92 52.87 -16.68
C LEU A 132 -28.41 52.33 -15.34
N LEU A 133 -27.67 51.21 -15.36
CA LEU A 133 -26.46 50.96 -14.56
C LEU A 133 -25.87 49.60 -14.98
N GLN A 134 -25.23 49.62 -16.15
CA GLN A 134 -24.44 48.51 -16.68
C GLN A 134 -22.98 48.84 -16.31
N ASP A 135 -22.47 48.35 -15.18
CA ASP A 135 -21.02 48.28 -14.86
C ASP A 135 -20.66 47.69 -13.47
N ALA A 136 -21.58 47.04 -12.74
CA ALA A 136 -21.30 46.54 -11.37
C ALA A 136 -21.61 45.06 -11.10
N GLU A 137 -21.94 44.24 -12.12
CA GLU A 137 -22.28 42.82 -11.94
C GLU A 137 -21.34 41.86 -12.68
N GLN A 138 -20.06 42.25 -12.85
CA GLN A 138 -19.01 41.37 -13.34
C GLN A 138 -17.93 41.12 -12.28
N SER A 139 -18.36 40.82 -11.06
CA SER A 139 -17.47 40.46 -9.94
C SER A 139 -18.00 39.31 -9.09
N LEU A 140 -18.88 38.46 -9.64
CA LEU A 140 -19.51 37.38 -8.86
C LEU A 140 -19.63 36.04 -9.64
N SER A 141 -18.57 35.64 -10.35
CA SER A 141 -18.50 34.29 -10.94
C SER A 141 -17.08 33.71 -11.01
N CYS A 142 -16.16 34.24 -10.20
CA CYS A 142 -14.81 33.68 -10.03
C CYS A 142 -14.45 33.57 -8.55
N GLU A 143 -15.31 32.93 -7.77
CA GLU A 143 -14.81 31.99 -6.75
C GLU A 143 -14.66 30.68 -7.52
N ALA A 144 -13.62 30.56 -8.34
CA ALA A 144 -12.38 29.93 -7.91
C ALA A 144 -12.76 28.70 -7.08
N GLU A 145 -12.72 27.55 -7.74
CA GLU A 145 -12.46 26.31 -7.06
C GLU A 145 -11.28 26.59 -6.11
N THR A 146 -11.58 26.89 -4.85
CA THR A 146 -10.80 26.38 -3.75
C THR A 146 -10.87 24.88 -3.97
N ASP A 147 -9.97 24.40 -4.84
CA ASP A 147 -9.19 23.21 -4.62
C ASP A 147 -8.77 23.35 -3.17
N ASP A 148 -9.66 22.89 -2.28
CA ASP A 148 -9.34 22.42 -0.97
C ASP A 148 -8.32 21.30 -1.23
N LYS A 149 -7.09 21.72 -1.54
CA LYS A 149 -5.96 21.48 -0.67
C LYS A 149 -6.37 21.94 0.73
N ASP A 150 -7.39 21.26 1.28
CA ASP A 150 -7.32 20.78 2.62
C ASP A 150 -5.88 20.37 2.73
N ASP A 151 -5.18 21.20 3.50
CA ASP A 151 -4.00 20.86 4.24
C ASP A 151 -4.44 19.64 5.08
N ASP A 152 -4.64 18.52 4.38
CA ASP A 152 -4.57 17.15 4.79
C ASP A 152 -3.15 17.09 5.33
N ARG A 153 -2.95 17.67 6.50
CA ARG A 153 -2.24 17.02 7.58
C ARG A 153 -2.85 15.64 7.57
N ILE A 154 -2.27 14.78 6.75
CA ILE A 154 -2.49 13.34 6.70
C ILE A 154 -2.45 13.02 8.18
N GLN A 155 -3.61 12.88 8.83
CA GLN A 155 -3.63 12.44 10.21
C GLN A 155 -3.06 11.05 10.04
N LEU A 156 -1.78 10.91 10.36
CA LEU A 156 -0.97 9.74 10.10
C LEU A 156 -1.56 8.64 10.97
N SER A 157 -2.64 8.05 10.46
CA SER A 157 -3.44 7.09 11.18
C SER A 157 -2.53 5.88 11.36
N PRO A 158 -2.41 5.34 12.58
CA PRO A 158 -1.66 4.12 12.82
C PRO A 158 -2.05 3.00 11.85
N TRP A 159 -3.33 2.96 11.45
CA TRP A 159 -3.85 2.01 10.46
C TRP A 159 -3.27 2.17 9.05
N ALA A 160 -2.88 3.39 8.67
CA ALA A 160 -2.24 3.64 7.40
C ALA A 160 -0.83 3.02 7.39
N VAL A 161 -0.06 3.16 8.48
CA VAL A 161 1.26 2.50 8.61
C VAL A 161 1.13 0.99 8.48
N VAL A 162 0.18 0.39 9.21
CA VAL A 162 -0.06 -1.06 9.12
C VAL A 162 -0.43 -1.47 7.70
N SER A 163 -1.31 -0.71 7.04
CA SER A 163 -1.75 -1.02 5.66
C SER A 163 -0.61 -0.89 4.66
N PHE A 164 0.22 0.15 4.75
CA PHE A 164 1.35 0.35 3.85
C PHE A 164 2.47 -0.65 4.10
N THR A 165 2.76 -0.96 5.37
CA THR A 165 3.73 -2.01 5.72
C THR A 165 3.28 -3.36 5.18
N PHE A 166 1.99 -3.69 5.35
CA PHE A 166 1.44 -4.93 4.82
C PHE A 166 1.48 -4.98 3.29
N LEU A 167 1.22 -3.84 2.62
CA LEU A 167 1.24 -3.75 1.15
C LEU A 167 2.65 -3.84 0.57
N GLY A 168 3.64 -3.23 1.25
CA GLY A 168 5.05 -3.34 0.89
C GLY A 168 5.49 -4.80 0.98
N ALA A 169 5.25 -5.39 2.14
CA ALA A 169 5.67 -6.75 2.47
C ALA A 169 4.88 -7.86 1.75
N LEU A 170 4.05 -7.53 0.76
CA LEU A 170 3.30 -8.54 -0.01
C LEU A 170 4.22 -9.42 -0.84
N ASP A 171 5.33 -8.89 -1.32
CA ASP A 171 6.34 -9.67 -2.05
C ASP A 171 6.97 -10.73 -1.13
N GLU A 172 7.20 -10.41 0.13
CA GLU A 172 7.73 -11.29 1.17
C GLU A 172 6.82 -12.47 1.46
N ILE A 173 5.49 -12.25 1.45
CA ILE A 173 4.51 -13.34 1.55
C ILE A 173 4.68 -14.35 0.42
N SER A 174 5.08 -13.90 -0.77
CA SER A 174 5.19 -14.78 -1.94
C SER A 174 6.42 -15.68 -1.87
N TYR A 175 7.55 -15.20 -1.33
CA TYR A 175 8.80 -15.95 -1.35
C TYR A 175 9.18 -16.60 0.00
N PHE A 176 8.70 -16.11 1.14
CA PHE A 176 8.98 -16.71 2.46
C PHE A 176 8.53 -18.18 2.56
N PRO A 177 7.32 -18.57 2.13
CA PRO A 177 6.93 -19.97 2.15
C PRO A 177 7.88 -20.84 1.31
N SER A 178 8.31 -20.36 0.15
CA SER A 178 9.26 -21.06 -0.72
C SER A 178 10.64 -21.24 -0.07
N LEU A 179 11.13 -20.25 0.69
CA LEU A 179 12.39 -20.36 1.45
C LEU A 179 12.30 -21.40 2.58
N VAL A 180 11.18 -21.44 3.28
CA VAL A 180 10.92 -22.43 4.35
C VAL A 180 10.77 -23.83 3.76
N LEU A 181 10.01 -23.97 2.67
CA LEU A 181 9.80 -25.23 1.96
C LEU A 181 11.09 -25.76 1.34
N GLY A 182 11.91 -24.89 0.76
CA GLY A 182 13.23 -25.22 0.22
C GLY A 182 14.29 -25.53 1.27
N GLY A 183 13.97 -25.38 2.57
CA GLY A 183 14.89 -25.67 3.66
C GLY A 183 16.11 -24.74 3.72
N LEU A 184 16.06 -23.58 3.04
CA LEU A 184 17.15 -22.60 3.02
C LEU A 184 17.31 -21.93 4.39
N PHE A 185 16.18 -21.68 5.06
CA PHE A 185 16.15 -21.11 6.40
C PHE A 185 15.19 -21.88 7.28
N THR A 186 15.53 -21.99 8.57
CA THR A 186 14.55 -22.48 9.54
C THR A 186 13.51 -21.39 9.82
N PRO A 187 12.26 -21.76 10.21
CA PRO A 187 11.26 -20.77 10.60
C PRO A 187 11.73 -19.78 11.66
N LEU A 188 12.58 -20.25 12.59
CA LEU A 188 13.13 -19.42 13.66
C LEU A 188 14.17 -18.43 13.13
N ASP A 189 15.04 -18.87 12.20
CA ASP A 189 16.01 -17.98 11.55
C ASP A 189 15.30 -16.87 10.75
N LEU A 190 14.17 -17.17 10.12
CA LEU A 190 13.34 -16.19 9.40
C LEU A 190 12.65 -15.19 10.34
N CYS A 191 12.01 -15.65 11.42
CA CYS A 191 11.39 -14.74 12.41
C CYS A 191 12.43 -13.83 13.04
N LEU A 192 13.50 -14.38 13.61
CA LEU A 192 14.56 -13.57 14.22
C LEU A 192 15.26 -12.69 13.18
N GLY A 193 15.50 -13.23 11.99
CA GLY A 193 16.12 -12.53 10.89
C GLY A 193 15.32 -11.28 10.50
N THR A 194 14.00 -11.43 10.38
CA THR A 194 13.08 -10.35 10.06
C THR A 194 13.00 -9.32 11.18
N PHE A 195 12.94 -9.75 12.45
CA PHE A 195 12.98 -8.84 13.58
C PHE A 195 14.23 -7.95 13.56
N PHE A 196 15.42 -8.54 13.37
CA PHE A 196 16.65 -7.77 13.29
C PHE A 196 16.71 -6.88 12.04
N ALA A 197 16.25 -7.37 10.89
CA ALA A 197 16.16 -6.60 9.66
C ALA A 197 15.27 -5.37 9.86
N ALA A 198 14.07 -5.54 10.41
CA ALA A 198 13.13 -4.47 10.69
C ALA A 198 13.71 -3.44 11.67
N CYS A 199 14.45 -3.88 12.72
CA CYS A 199 15.16 -2.97 13.61
C CYS A 199 16.26 -2.18 12.88
N ILE A 200 17.07 -2.82 12.05
CA ILE A 200 18.14 -2.17 11.26
C ILE A 200 17.52 -1.15 10.31
N VAL A 201 16.52 -1.55 9.54
CA VAL A 201 15.79 -0.70 8.59
C VAL A 201 15.18 0.49 9.33
N MET A 202 14.52 0.27 10.46
CA MET A 202 13.97 1.36 11.28
C MET A 202 15.07 2.35 11.72
N ILE A 203 16.22 1.87 12.18
CA ILE A 203 17.36 2.73 12.56
C ILE A 203 17.88 3.51 11.35
N VAL A 204 18.07 2.85 10.21
CA VAL A 204 18.54 3.48 8.98
C VAL A 204 17.57 4.55 8.48
N VAL A 205 16.27 4.25 8.41
CA VAL A 205 15.22 5.20 7.98
C VAL A 205 15.18 6.39 8.93
N THR A 206 15.13 6.14 10.23
CA THR A 206 14.99 7.20 11.23
C THR A 206 16.21 8.12 11.30
N LEU A 207 17.42 7.60 11.07
CA LEU A 207 18.68 8.37 11.14
C LEU A 207 19.13 8.95 9.79
N PHE A 208 19.09 8.18 8.71
CA PHE A 208 19.62 8.56 7.39
C PHE A 208 18.55 9.17 6.48
N LEU A 209 17.41 8.50 6.28
CA LEU A 209 16.39 8.99 5.34
C LEU A 209 15.74 10.29 5.83
N SER A 210 15.65 10.49 7.14
CA SER A 210 15.21 11.78 7.72
C SER A 210 16.13 12.97 7.37
N ARG A 211 17.35 12.72 6.89
CA ARG A 211 18.29 13.74 6.43
C ARG A 211 18.27 13.92 4.90
N CYS A 212 17.74 12.96 4.15
CA CYS A 212 17.77 12.93 2.69
C CYS A 212 16.48 13.50 2.07
N LYS A 213 16.10 14.73 2.46
CA LYS A 213 14.93 15.43 1.90
C LYS A 213 14.86 15.46 0.35
N PRO A 214 15.93 15.75 -0.40
CA PRO A 214 15.84 15.79 -1.87
C PRO A 214 15.56 14.42 -2.52
N LEU A 215 15.94 13.33 -1.87
CA LEU A 215 15.65 11.98 -2.37
C LEU A 215 14.17 11.64 -2.16
N LEU A 216 13.61 12.10 -1.03
CA LEU A 216 12.18 11.97 -0.75
C LEU A 216 11.33 12.72 -1.77
N ASP A 217 11.66 13.99 -2.00
CA ASP A 217 10.90 14.86 -2.90
C ASP A 217 10.91 14.28 -4.33
N TRP A 218 12.00 13.62 -4.74
CA TRP A 218 12.09 12.92 -6.03
C TRP A 218 11.24 11.64 -6.08
N LEU A 219 11.15 10.90 -4.98
CA LEU A 219 10.39 9.66 -4.93
C LEU A 219 8.87 9.92 -4.84
N ASP A 220 8.45 10.97 -4.14
CA ASP A 220 7.05 11.38 -4.04
C ASP A 220 6.45 11.75 -5.42
N ASP A 221 7.30 12.14 -6.38
CA ASP A 221 6.89 12.39 -7.77
C ASP A 221 6.49 11.11 -8.54
N ILE A 222 6.82 9.92 -8.04
CA ILE A 222 6.51 8.65 -8.71
C ILE A 222 5.13 8.14 -8.27
N PRO A 223 4.13 8.12 -9.15
CA PRO A 223 2.81 7.62 -8.78
C PRO A 223 2.82 6.12 -8.50
N LEU A 224 2.42 5.74 -7.28
CA LEU A 224 2.39 4.34 -6.81
C LEU A 224 1.66 3.36 -7.75
N TYR A 225 0.62 3.81 -8.46
CA TYR A 225 -0.12 2.93 -9.37
C TYR A 225 0.72 2.43 -10.56
N ASN A 226 1.75 3.18 -10.98
CA ASN A 226 2.64 2.74 -12.05
C ASN A 226 3.52 1.57 -11.60
N ILE A 227 4.00 1.61 -10.35
CA ILE A 227 4.82 0.55 -9.77
C ILE A 227 3.98 -0.73 -9.63
N VAL A 228 2.83 -0.64 -8.96
CA VAL A 228 1.93 -1.79 -8.74
C VAL A 228 1.42 -2.37 -10.07
N GLY A 229 1.07 -1.50 -11.04
CA GLY A 229 0.61 -1.93 -12.36
C GLY A 229 1.67 -2.70 -13.13
N THR A 230 2.93 -2.26 -13.07
CA THR A 230 4.05 -2.95 -13.73
C THR A 230 4.28 -4.32 -13.13
N PHE A 231 4.30 -4.45 -11.80
CA PHE A 231 4.45 -5.75 -11.13
C PHE A 231 3.34 -6.73 -11.49
N ALA A 232 2.08 -6.29 -11.48
CA ALA A 232 0.95 -7.14 -11.83
C ALA A 232 1.05 -7.68 -13.26
N ILE A 233 1.49 -6.85 -14.21
CA ILE A 233 1.69 -7.27 -15.62
C ILE A 233 2.79 -8.33 -15.72
N VAL A 234 3.94 -8.10 -15.07
CA VAL A 234 5.08 -9.03 -15.11
C VAL A 234 4.71 -10.38 -14.50
N LEU A 235 4.08 -10.40 -13.33
CA LEU A 235 3.66 -11.65 -12.68
C LEU A 235 2.62 -12.41 -13.52
N THR A 236 1.66 -11.70 -14.12
CA THR A 236 0.67 -12.33 -15.00
C THR A 236 1.32 -12.94 -16.23
N ALA A 237 2.28 -12.23 -16.83
CA ALA A 237 3.02 -12.73 -17.99
C ALA A 237 3.85 -13.98 -17.64
N GLY A 238 4.50 -14.00 -16.47
CA GLY A 238 5.23 -15.17 -15.98
C GLY A 238 4.33 -16.40 -15.83
N VAL A 239 3.17 -16.25 -15.17
CA VAL A 239 2.21 -17.36 -15.00
C VAL A 239 1.68 -17.87 -16.34
N VAL A 240 1.37 -16.98 -17.29
CA VAL A 240 0.90 -17.39 -18.62
C VAL A 240 2.01 -18.13 -19.37
N TRP A 241 3.25 -17.68 -19.25
CA TRP A 241 4.39 -18.34 -19.87
C TRP A 241 4.60 -19.76 -19.34
N ASP A 242 4.58 -19.95 -18.02
CA ASP A 242 4.76 -21.26 -17.40
C ASP A 242 3.67 -22.25 -17.84
N VAL A 243 2.40 -21.81 -17.89
CA VAL A 243 1.27 -22.64 -18.34
C VAL A 243 1.35 -23.02 -19.82
N VAL A 244 1.96 -22.16 -20.65
CA VAL A 244 2.13 -22.44 -22.09
C VAL A 244 3.31 -23.39 -22.31
N ALA A 245 4.43 -23.18 -21.61
CA ALA A 245 5.62 -24.02 -21.72
C ALA A 245 5.33 -25.47 -21.30
N ASP A 246 4.52 -25.67 -20.25
CA ASP A 246 4.14 -27.00 -19.74
C ASP A 246 3.23 -27.81 -20.70
N LYS A 247 2.73 -27.20 -21.79
CA LYS A 247 1.93 -27.90 -22.82
C LYS A 247 2.76 -28.48 -23.95
N ASP A 248 4.02 -28.08 -24.07
CA ASP A 248 4.90 -28.49 -25.15
C ASP A 248 5.76 -29.73 -24.79
N ASP A 249 5.70 -30.19 -23.54
CA ASP A 249 6.32 -31.44 -23.02
C ASP A 249 5.29 -32.60 -22.89
#